data_AF-A0A4R7RZH2-F1
#
_entry.id   AF-A0A4R7RZH2-F1
#
_cell.length_a   1.000
_cell.length_b   1.000
_cell.length_c   1.000
_cell.angle_alpha   90.00
_cell.angle_beta   90.00
_cell.angle_gamma   90.00
#
_symmetry.space_group_name_H-M   'P 1'
#
loop_
_entity.id
_entity.type
_entity.pdbx_description
1 polymer ?
#
loop_
_entity_poly.entity_id
_entity_poly.type
_entity_poly.pdbx_seq_one_letter_code
_entity_poly.pdbx_strand_id
1 'polypeptide(L)'
;MTAPSTILVGRIGKVFWLRVEGRGTFQNSVQVKKALQAVVANGTHNLVVDLERCPMMDSTFLGTLTGAALHLREKNGGSLSVLNANPRNLQLLSDLGLDHIMEVDSAGNAWPQEREMACAQLATCGEKGASNKLEHTQHILKAHQTLADMSNMNEGRFRDVIYFLEKELEEQPELATS
;
A
#
# COMPACT_ATOMS: atom_id res chain seq x y z
N MET A 1 19.01 -2.19 -17.14
CA MET A 1 17.68 -1.56 -16.94
C MET A 1 16.84 -2.54 -16.14
N THR A 2 16.44 -2.19 -14.93
CA THR A 2 15.48 -2.99 -14.14
C THR A 2 14.10 -2.87 -14.81
N ALA A 3 13.39 -3.99 -14.93
CA ALA A 3 12.05 -4.00 -15.48
C ALA A 3 11.11 -3.06 -14.68
N PRO A 4 10.18 -2.37 -15.35
CA PRO A 4 9.19 -1.52 -14.67
C PRO A 4 8.34 -2.37 -13.73
N SER A 5 7.94 -1.79 -12.59
CA SER A 5 7.10 -2.48 -11.63
C SER A 5 5.64 -2.45 -12.09
N THR A 6 4.94 -3.57 -11.98
CA THR A 6 3.57 -3.75 -12.43
C THR A 6 2.69 -4.13 -11.25
N ILE A 7 1.51 -3.51 -11.16
CA ILE A 7 0.48 -3.89 -10.20
C ILE A 7 -0.52 -4.79 -10.93
N LEU A 8 -0.68 -6.01 -10.45
CA LEU A 8 -1.68 -6.94 -10.93
C LEU A 8 -2.81 -7.06 -9.90
N VAL A 9 -4.05 -7.13 -10.36
CA VAL A 9 -5.23 -7.18 -9.51
C VAL A 9 -6.25 -8.20 -10.02
N GLY A 10 -7.06 -8.73 -9.11
CA GLY A 10 -8.15 -9.65 -9.45
C GLY A 10 -9.07 -9.87 -8.27
N ARG A 11 -10.33 -10.21 -8.55
CA ARG A 11 -11.27 -10.65 -7.51
C ARG A 11 -11.27 -12.18 -7.49
N ILE A 12 -10.72 -12.75 -6.43
CA ILE A 12 -10.56 -14.19 -6.29
C ILE A 12 -11.48 -14.65 -5.17
N GLY A 13 -12.57 -15.33 -5.52
CA GLY A 13 -13.60 -15.70 -4.55
C GLY A 13 -14.13 -14.48 -3.79
N LYS A 14 -13.88 -14.44 -2.47
CA LYS A 14 -14.33 -13.35 -1.58
C LYS A 14 -13.28 -12.26 -1.30
N VAL A 15 -12.07 -12.38 -1.86
CA VAL A 15 -10.99 -11.41 -1.64
C VAL A 15 -10.69 -10.61 -2.89
N PHE A 16 -10.22 -9.40 -2.68
CA PHE A 16 -9.49 -8.68 -3.70
C PHE A 16 -8.01 -8.97 -3.55
N TRP A 17 -7.40 -9.46 -4.62
CA TRP A 17 -5.99 -9.82 -4.68
C TRP A 17 -5.22 -8.74 -5.43
N LEU A 18 -4.19 -8.20 -4.80
CA LEU A 18 -3.25 -7.27 -5.40
C LEU A 18 -1.85 -7.89 -5.32
N ARG A 19 -1.20 -8.10 -6.47
CA ARG A 19 0.18 -8.56 -6.56
C ARG A 19 1.08 -7.44 -7.05
N VAL A 20 2.21 -7.28 -6.38
CA VAL A 20 3.27 -6.35 -6.80
C VAL A 20 4.35 -7.16 -7.52
N GLU A 21 4.52 -6.92 -8.81
CA GLU A 21 5.66 -7.44 -9.57
C GLU A 21 6.71 -6.34 -9.73
N GLY A 22 7.88 -6.49 -9.12
CA GLY A 22 8.85 -5.41 -8.98
C GLY A 22 8.68 -4.64 -7.67
N ARG A 23 9.15 -3.39 -7.61
CA ARG A 23 9.21 -2.63 -6.36
C ARG A 23 7.88 -1.92 -6.07
N GLY A 24 7.44 -1.96 -4.82
CA GLY A 24 6.39 -1.05 -4.33
C GLY A 24 7.01 0.29 -3.99
N THR A 25 6.67 1.35 -4.72
CA THR A 25 7.30 2.67 -4.51
C THR A 25 6.29 3.80 -4.59
N PHE A 26 6.71 5.01 -4.24
CA PHE A 26 5.95 6.24 -4.47
C PHE A 26 5.37 6.31 -5.90
N GLN A 27 6.07 5.78 -6.92
CA GLN A 27 5.62 5.79 -8.32
C GLN A 27 4.32 5.01 -8.58
N ASN A 28 4.09 3.89 -7.88
CA ASN A 28 2.89 3.05 -8.05
C ASN A 28 1.94 3.08 -6.84
N SER A 29 2.35 3.71 -5.74
CA SER A 29 1.56 3.87 -4.52
C SER A 29 0.18 4.52 -4.75
N VAL A 30 0.08 5.56 -5.60
CA VAL A 30 -1.22 6.18 -5.93
C VAL A 30 -2.15 5.22 -6.67
N GLN A 31 -1.61 4.45 -7.62
CA GLN A 31 -2.40 3.44 -8.35
C GLN A 31 -2.95 2.38 -7.38
N VAL A 32 -2.11 1.92 -6.44
CA VAL A 32 -2.52 0.97 -5.40
C VAL A 32 -3.57 1.59 -4.47
N LYS A 33 -3.37 2.83 -4.01
CA LYS A 33 -4.35 3.54 -3.18
C LYS A 33 -5.74 3.58 -3.85
N LYS A 34 -5.80 4.00 -5.11
CA LYS A 34 -7.05 4.10 -5.88
C LYS A 34 -7.72 2.74 -6.02
N ALA A 35 -6.95 1.69 -6.35
CA ALA A 35 -7.48 0.34 -6.48
C ALA A 35 -8.09 -0.18 -5.17
N LEU A 36 -7.37 -0.04 -4.05
CA LEU A 36 -7.86 -0.47 -2.73
C LEU A 36 -9.10 0.33 -2.31
N GLN A 37 -9.11 1.65 -2.51
CA GLN A 37 -10.26 2.50 -2.19
C GLN A 37 -11.50 2.14 -3.02
N ALA A 38 -11.36 1.94 -4.32
CA ALA A 38 -12.46 1.56 -5.21
C ALA A 38 -13.09 0.22 -4.79
N VAL A 39 -12.26 -0.76 -4.45
CA VAL A 39 -12.69 -2.09 -4.02
C VAL A 39 -13.41 -2.05 -2.68
N VAL A 40 -12.89 -1.27 -1.72
CA VAL A 40 -13.53 -1.09 -0.41
C VAL A 40 -14.86 -0.35 -0.54
N ALA A 41 -14.94 0.68 -1.38
CA ALA A 41 -16.18 1.40 -1.66
C ALA A 41 -17.26 0.50 -2.28
N ASN A 42 -16.85 -0.51 -3.06
CA ASN A 42 -17.73 -1.52 -3.64
C ASN A 42 -18.04 -2.70 -2.69
N GLY A 43 -17.73 -2.57 -1.39
CA GLY A 43 -18.14 -3.52 -0.34
C GLY A 43 -17.22 -4.74 -0.18
N THR A 44 -16.02 -4.74 -0.75
CA THR A 44 -15.05 -5.82 -0.51
C THR A 44 -14.15 -5.45 0.66
N HIS A 45 -14.15 -6.31 1.68
CA HIS A 45 -13.49 -6.03 2.97
C HIS A 45 -12.30 -6.94 3.28
N ASN A 46 -12.07 -7.99 2.47
CA ASN A 46 -10.89 -8.84 2.56
C ASN A 46 -9.95 -8.50 1.42
N LEU A 47 -8.83 -7.84 1.74
CA LEU A 47 -7.82 -7.44 0.76
C LEU A 47 -6.56 -8.27 0.98
N VAL A 48 -5.94 -8.71 -0.10
CA VAL A 48 -4.69 -9.46 -0.10
C VAL A 48 -3.64 -8.65 -0.85
N VAL A 49 -2.47 -8.47 -0.22
CA VAL A 49 -1.27 -7.92 -0.85
C VAL A 49 -0.24 -9.04 -0.97
N ASP A 50 -0.01 -9.49 -2.18
CA ASP A 50 0.93 -10.55 -2.52
C ASP A 50 2.27 -9.99 -2.99
N LEU A 51 3.31 -10.30 -2.21
CA LEU A 51 4.66 -9.80 -2.38
C LEU A 51 5.61 -10.84 -2.99
N GLU A 52 5.10 -11.94 -3.55
CA GLU A 52 5.91 -13.04 -4.13
C GLU A 52 6.98 -12.52 -5.10
N ARG A 53 6.65 -11.50 -5.90
CA ARG A 53 7.55 -10.89 -6.89
C ARG A 53 7.98 -9.46 -6.52
N CYS A 54 7.86 -9.11 -5.23
CA CYS A 54 8.20 -7.80 -4.72
C CYS A 54 9.48 -7.82 -3.87
N PRO A 55 10.65 -7.42 -4.42
CA PRO A 55 11.90 -7.47 -3.68
C PRO A 55 11.98 -6.42 -2.56
N MET A 56 11.28 -5.29 -2.69
CA MET A 56 11.29 -4.22 -1.69
C MET A 56 10.10 -3.27 -1.83
N MET A 57 9.76 -2.61 -0.72
CA MET A 57 8.82 -1.50 -0.66
C MET A 57 9.47 -0.27 -0.02
N ASP A 58 9.08 0.93 -0.44
CA ASP A 58 9.43 2.18 0.25
C ASP A 58 8.37 2.59 1.30
N SER A 59 8.67 3.65 2.06
CA SER A 59 7.77 4.20 3.09
C SER A 59 6.46 4.71 2.52
N THR A 60 6.44 5.24 1.29
CA THR A 60 5.21 5.72 0.66
C THR A 60 4.26 4.56 0.37
N PHE A 61 4.80 3.47 -0.18
CA PHE A 61 4.02 2.28 -0.45
C PHE A 61 3.52 1.62 0.85
N LEU A 62 4.39 1.49 1.85
CA LEU A 62 4.02 0.96 3.17
C LEU A 62 2.94 1.80 3.84
N GLY A 63 3.10 3.13 3.89
CA GLY A 63 2.09 4.04 4.45
C GLY A 63 0.76 3.98 3.71
N THR A 64 0.78 3.70 2.41
CA THR A 64 -0.43 3.48 1.61
C THR A 64 -1.18 2.22 2.04
N LEU A 65 -0.47 1.10 2.20
CA LEU A 65 -1.06 -0.15 2.68
C LEU A 65 -1.58 0.00 4.11
N THR A 66 -0.81 0.64 4.99
CA THR A 66 -1.20 0.92 6.37
C THR A 66 -2.48 1.76 6.42
N GLY A 67 -2.57 2.83 5.61
CA GLY A 67 -3.77 3.65 5.54
C GLY A 67 -5.00 2.87 5.07
N ALA A 68 -4.84 1.97 4.09
CA ALA A 68 -5.92 1.09 3.64
C ALA A 68 -6.35 0.10 4.74
N ALA A 69 -5.40 -0.51 5.45
CA ALA A 69 -5.67 -1.44 6.55
C ALA A 69 -6.39 -0.75 7.72
N LEU A 70 -5.95 0.44 8.12
CA LEU A 70 -6.62 1.25 9.14
C LEU A 70 -8.06 1.58 8.72
N HIS A 71 -8.26 2.01 7.48
CA HIS A 71 -9.60 2.33 6.97
C HIS A 71 -10.55 1.13 6.98
N LEU A 72 -10.07 -0.07 6.63
CA LEU A 72 -10.86 -1.31 6.70
C LEU A 72 -11.30 -1.65 8.13
N ARG A 73 -10.39 -1.49 9.10
CA ARG A 73 -10.66 -1.77 10.51
C ARG A 73 -11.73 -0.83 11.06
N GLU A 74 -11.69 0.45 10.71
CA GLU A 74 -12.69 1.45 11.13
C GLU A 74 -14.06 1.20 10.52
N LYS A 75 -14.11 0.83 9.22
CA LYS A 75 -15.36 0.85 8.46
C LYS A 75 -16.25 -0.36 8.64
N ASN A 76 -15.72 -1.58 8.76
CA ASN A 76 -16.54 -2.81 8.75
C ASN A 76 -15.83 -4.07 9.30
N GLY A 77 -14.69 -3.94 10.00
CA GLY A 77 -13.94 -5.10 10.49
C GLY A 77 -13.33 -5.97 9.39
N GLY A 78 -13.02 -5.37 8.23
CA GLY A 78 -12.27 -6.03 7.17
C GLY A 78 -10.80 -6.24 7.52
N SER A 79 -10.10 -7.07 6.76
CA SER A 79 -8.67 -7.33 6.94
C SER A 79 -7.87 -7.06 5.66
N LEU A 80 -6.61 -6.67 5.87
CA LEU A 80 -5.60 -6.62 4.83
C LEU A 80 -4.53 -7.65 5.20
N SER A 81 -4.46 -8.73 4.42
CA SER A 81 -3.45 -9.77 4.60
C SER A 81 -2.26 -9.53 3.67
N VAL A 82 -1.04 -9.66 4.21
CA VAL A 82 0.21 -9.60 3.43
C VAL A 82 0.75 -11.01 3.27
N LEU A 83 0.93 -11.43 2.02
CA LEU A 83 1.36 -12.79 1.67
C LEU A 83 2.75 -12.76 1.00
N ASN A 84 3.50 -13.86 1.13
CA ASN A 84 4.73 -14.12 0.39
C ASN A 84 5.80 -13.01 0.55
N ALA A 85 5.80 -12.33 1.68
CA ALA A 85 6.80 -11.32 1.99
C ALA A 85 8.17 -11.99 2.16
N ASN A 86 9.17 -11.48 1.44
CA ASN A 86 10.56 -11.91 1.66
C ASN A 86 11.09 -11.42 3.03
N PRO A 87 12.22 -11.96 3.54
CA PRO A 87 12.76 -11.59 4.86
C PRO A 87 12.99 -10.08 5.05
N ARG A 88 13.37 -9.36 3.99
CA ARG A 88 13.57 -7.91 4.05
C ARG A 88 12.24 -7.17 4.25
N ASN A 89 11.21 -7.55 3.51
CA ASN A 89 9.89 -6.93 3.66
C ASN A 89 9.24 -7.28 5.00
N LEU A 90 9.42 -8.51 5.50
CA LEU A 90 8.98 -8.91 6.84
C LEU A 90 9.66 -8.06 7.92
N GLN A 91 10.98 -7.87 7.83
CA GLN A 91 11.71 -7.01 8.76
C GLN A 91 11.19 -5.57 8.70
N LEU A 92 10.96 -5.01 7.49
CA LEU A 92 10.42 -3.66 7.34
C LEU A 92 9.03 -3.49 7.96
N LEU A 93 8.15 -4.49 7.81
CA LEU A 93 6.82 -4.47 8.43
C LEU A 93 6.93 -4.51 9.96
N SER A 94 7.79 -5.37 10.49
CA SER A 94 8.03 -5.51 11.93
C SER A 94 8.69 -4.26 12.54
N ASP A 95 9.71 -3.70 11.90
CA ASP A 95 10.42 -2.49 12.34
C ASP A 95 9.49 -1.27 12.47
N LEU A 96 8.42 -1.24 11.68
CA LEU A 96 7.44 -0.16 11.66
C LEU A 96 6.21 -0.47 12.52
N GLY A 97 6.11 -1.66 13.13
CA GLY A 97 4.98 -2.13 13.92
C GLY A 97 3.70 -2.37 13.12
N LEU A 98 3.84 -2.66 11.82
CA LEU A 98 2.70 -2.79 10.89
C LEU A 98 2.05 -4.18 10.92
N ASP A 99 2.73 -5.16 11.50
CA ASP A 99 2.24 -6.51 11.81
C ASP A 99 1.10 -6.50 12.85
N HIS A 100 0.92 -5.42 13.60
CA HIS A 100 -0.26 -5.21 14.46
C HIS A 100 -1.48 -4.65 13.70
N ILE A 101 -1.29 -4.19 12.47
CA ILE A 101 -2.34 -3.54 11.65
C ILE A 101 -2.74 -4.42 10.47
N MET A 102 -1.79 -5.15 9.90
CA MET A 102 -1.98 -6.05 8.75
C MET A 102 -1.72 -7.49 9.16
N GLU A 103 -2.48 -8.42 8.58
CA GLU A 103 -2.32 -9.86 8.82
C GLU A 103 -1.16 -10.41 7.99
N VAL A 104 0.04 -10.51 8.57
CA VAL A 104 1.22 -11.02 7.86
C VAL A 104 1.24 -12.55 7.90
N ASP A 105 1.09 -13.19 6.73
CA ASP A 105 1.12 -14.65 6.61
C ASP A 105 2.56 -15.16 6.43
N SER A 106 3.20 -15.42 7.56
CA SER A 106 4.54 -16.03 7.62
C SER A 106 4.52 -17.55 7.40
N ALA A 107 3.37 -18.21 7.57
CA ALA A 107 3.25 -19.67 7.49
C ALA A 107 2.85 -20.16 6.08
N GLY A 108 2.38 -19.26 5.22
CA GLY A 108 1.92 -19.58 3.87
C GLY A 108 0.58 -20.30 3.84
N ASN A 109 -0.24 -20.17 4.89
CA ASN A 109 -1.47 -20.93 5.08
C ASN A 109 -2.75 -20.09 4.91
N ALA A 110 -2.63 -18.76 4.79
CA ALA A 110 -3.79 -17.91 4.57
C ALA A 110 -4.28 -18.04 3.11
N TRP A 111 -5.60 -18.06 2.91
CA TRP A 111 -6.21 -18.04 1.57
C TRP A 111 -5.77 -19.18 0.61
N PRO A 112 -5.72 -20.46 1.03
CA PRO A 112 -5.11 -21.53 0.23
C PRO A 112 -5.81 -21.77 -1.12
N GLN A 113 -7.15 -21.65 -1.18
CA GLN A 113 -7.90 -21.81 -2.43
C GLN A 113 -7.68 -20.62 -3.37
N GLU A 114 -7.74 -19.41 -2.83
CA GLU A 114 -7.55 -18.18 -3.60
C GLU A 114 -6.11 -18.04 -4.12
N ARG A 115 -5.11 -18.51 -3.35
CA ARG A 115 -3.70 -18.58 -3.76
C ARG A 115 -3.50 -19.34 -5.06
N GLU A 116 -4.12 -20.50 -5.20
CA GLU A 116 -4.01 -21.34 -6.39
C GLU A 116 -4.64 -20.66 -7.62
N MET A 117 -5.78 -19.99 -7.43
CA MET A 117 -6.51 -19.31 -8.49
C MET A 117 -5.84 -17.99 -8.94
N ALA A 118 -5.15 -17.29 -8.04
CA ALA A 118 -4.57 -15.97 -8.31
C ALA A 118 -3.62 -15.98 -9.52
N CYS A 119 -2.80 -17.02 -9.68
CA CYS A 119 -1.84 -17.10 -10.80
C CYS A 119 -2.49 -17.05 -12.20
N ALA A 120 -3.75 -17.47 -12.34
CA ALA A 120 -4.45 -17.50 -13.63
C ALA A 120 -5.44 -16.34 -13.83
N GLN A 121 -5.79 -15.61 -12.77
CA GLN A 121 -6.93 -14.67 -12.77
C GLN A 121 -6.55 -13.21 -12.49
N LEU A 122 -5.25 -12.94 -12.33
CA LEU A 122 -4.76 -11.57 -12.18
C LEU A 122 -4.60 -10.88 -13.54
N ALA A 123 -5.01 -9.61 -13.59
CA ALA A 123 -4.84 -8.72 -14.73
C ALA A 123 -4.13 -7.43 -14.31
N THR A 124 -3.56 -6.70 -15.27
CA THR A 124 -2.94 -5.40 -15.00
C THR A 124 -3.96 -4.45 -14.40
N CYS A 125 -3.57 -3.76 -13.31
CA CYS A 125 -4.40 -2.76 -12.67
C CYS A 125 -4.74 -1.61 -13.65
N GLY A 126 -6.03 -1.38 -13.86
CA GLY A 126 -6.53 -0.30 -14.73
C GLY A 126 -6.52 1.08 -14.09
N GLU A 127 -6.27 1.18 -12.79
CA GLU A 127 -6.17 2.45 -12.09
C GLU A 127 -4.96 3.26 -12.56
N LYS A 128 -5.08 4.58 -12.57
CA LYS A 128 -3.98 5.47 -12.94
C LYS A 128 -3.12 5.83 -11.73
N GLY A 129 -1.87 6.19 -11.96
CA GLY A 129 -1.01 6.82 -10.96
C GLY A 129 -1.46 8.23 -10.60
N ALA A 130 -0.54 9.03 -10.05
CA ALA A 130 -0.79 10.44 -9.78
C ALA A 130 -1.07 11.20 -11.10
N SER A 131 -2.10 12.06 -11.13
CA SER A 131 -2.46 12.88 -12.26
C SER A 131 -1.57 14.12 -12.40
N ASN A 132 -1.05 14.63 -11.29
CA ASN A 132 -0.18 15.80 -11.26
C ASN A 132 0.79 15.73 -10.06
N LYS A 133 1.71 16.70 -10.01
CA LYS A 133 2.70 16.79 -8.93
C LYS A 133 2.04 16.99 -7.56
N LEU A 134 0.94 17.76 -7.49
CA LEU A 134 0.23 18.01 -6.24
C LEU A 134 -0.31 16.74 -5.62
N GLU A 135 -1.09 15.97 -6.37
CA GLU A 135 -1.66 14.70 -5.91
C GLU A 135 -0.56 13.78 -5.42
N HIS A 136 0.58 13.78 -6.14
CA HIS A 136 1.73 12.98 -5.77
C HIS A 136 2.33 13.42 -4.42
N THR A 137 2.65 14.71 -4.26
CA THR A 137 3.24 15.25 -3.03
C THR A 137 2.30 15.07 -1.84
N GLN A 138 1.00 15.36 -2.00
CA GLN A 138 -0.02 15.12 -0.97
C GLN A 138 -0.12 13.64 -0.60
N HIS A 139 -0.02 12.75 -1.58
CA HIS A 139 -0.04 11.31 -1.32
C HIS A 139 1.17 10.84 -0.52
N ILE A 140 2.38 11.28 -0.92
CA ILE A 140 3.62 10.95 -0.19
C ILE A 140 3.53 11.47 1.24
N LEU A 141 3.11 12.72 1.42
CA LEU A 141 2.93 13.32 2.74
C LEU A 141 1.98 12.48 3.60
N LYS A 142 0.80 12.15 3.07
CA LYS A 142 -0.19 11.39 3.83
C LYS A 142 0.29 9.99 4.18
N ALA A 143 1.04 9.33 3.29
CA ALA A 143 1.61 8.02 3.57
C ALA A 143 2.63 8.09 4.73
N HIS A 144 3.49 9.10 4.75
CA HIS A 144 4.47 9.30 5.83
C HIS A 144 3.81 9.68 7.15
N GLN A 145 2.83 10.58 7.14
CA GLN A 145 2.02 10.91 8.31
C GLN A 145 1.35 9.65 8.88
N THR A 146 0.77 8.81 8.02
CA THR A 146 0.13 7.55 8.46
C THR A 146 1.13 6.62 9.17
N LEU A 147 2.38 6.54 8.70
CA LEU A 147 3.40 5.74 9.38
C LEU A 147 3.89 6.41 10.67
N ALA A 148 4.03 7.74 10.69
CA ALA A 148 4.41 8.52 11.87
C ALA A 148 3.40 8.33 13.01
N ASP A 149 2.11 8.33 12.69
CA ASP A 149 1.01 8.16 13.65
C ASP A 149 0.98 6.77 14.31
N MET A 150 1.75 5.80 13.81
CA MET A 150 1.79 4.44 14.35
C MET A 150 2.51 4.33 15.70
N SER A 151 3.53 5.15 15.93
CA SER A 151 4.27 5.17 17.20
C SER A 151 5.18 6.39 17.30
N ASN A 152 5.53 6.81 18.53
CA ASN A 152 6.49 7.89 18.77
C ASN A 152 7.86 7.64 18.11
N MET A 153 8.26 6.36 17.96
CA MET A 153 9.48 6.00 17.26
C MET A 153 9.38 6.32 15.75
N ASN A 154 8.24 6.01 15.14
CA ASN A 154 7.99 6.33 13.73
C ASN A 154 7.82 7.85 13.54
N GLU A 155 7.18 8.56 14.46
CA GLU A 155 7.06 10.01 14.44
C GLU A 155 8.44 10.68 14.26
N GLY A 156 9.40 10.33 15.13
CA GLY A 156 10.77 10.83 15.03
C GLY A 156 11.46 10.43 13.72
N ARG A 157 11.19 9.23 13.20
CA ARG A 157 11.79 8.70 11.96
C ARG A 157 11.32 9.44 10.71
N PHE A 158 10.06 9.88 10.66
CA PHE A 158 9.46 10.49 9.47
C PHE A 158 9.29 12.01 9.56
N ARG A 159 9.54 12.62 10.72
CA ARG A 159 9.37 14.06 10.99
C ARG A 159 9.97 14.96 9.91
N ASP A 160 11.23 14.73 9.53
CA ASP A 160 11.94 15.65 8.64
C ASP A 160 11.38 15.57 7.20
N VAL A 161 10.97 14.39 6.75
CA VAL A 161 10.32 14.19 5.45
C VAL A 161 8.94 14.84 5.42
N ILE A 162 8.17 14.68 6.49
CA ILE A 162 6.85 15.32 6.65
C ILE A 162 7.00 16.83 6.61
N TYR A 163 7.90 17.40 7.41
CA TYR A 163 8.17 18.83 7.45
C TYR A 163 8.53 19.39 6.07
N PHE A 164 9.41 18.70 5.33
CA PHE A 164 9.80 19.11 3.98
C PHE A 164 8.61 19.12 3.01
N LEU A 165 7.79 18.07 3.02
CA LEU A 165 6.63 17.96 2.12
C LEU A 165 5.54 18.97 2.47
N GLU A 166 5.32 19.27 3.75
CA GLU A 166 4.41 20.31 4.20
C GLU A 166 4.85 21.69 3.68
N LYS A 167 6.15 22.01 3.78
CA LYS A 167 6.71 23.24 3.23
C LYS A 167 6.59 23.32 1.71
N GLU A 168 6.87 22.23 1.01
CA GLU A 168 6.71 22.18 -0.46
C GLU A 168 5.26 22.45 -0.89
N LEU A 169 4.27 21.99 -0.13
CA LEU A 169 2.85 22.25 -0.40
C LEU A 169 2.43 23.70 -0.06
N GLU A 170 3.00 24.31 0.98
CA GLU A 170 2.77 25.71 1.34
C GLU A 170 3.36 26.68 0.31
N GLU A 171 4.54 26.37 -0.22
CA GLU A 171 5.28 27.22 -1.17
C GLU A 171 4.74 27.13 -2.62
N GLN A 172 3.78 26.24 -2.90
CA GLN A 172 3.18 26.06 -4.23
C GLN A 172 1.65 26.27 -4.24
N PRO A 173 1.14 27.50 -3.97
CA PRO A 173 -0.30 27.79 -3.97
C PRO A 173 -0.99 27.63 -5.34
N GLU A 174 -0.25 27.62 -6.45
CA GLU A 174 -0.79 27.39 -7.80
C GLU A 174 -1.26 25.94 -8.03
N LEU A 175 -0.81 24.99 -7.22
CA LEU A 175 -1.23 23.59 -7.33
C LEU A 175 -2.62 23.34 -6.75
N ALA A 176 -3.08 24.15 -5.79
CA ALA A 176 -4.37 23.96 -5.12
C ALA A 176 -5.60 24.33 -5.98
N THR A 177 -5.39 24.84 -7.21
CA THR A 177 -6.45 25.38 -8.07
C THR A 177 -6.40 24.91 -9.54
N SER A 178 -5.61 23.88 -9.88
CA SER A 178 -5.56 23.31 -11.24
C SER A 178 -6.17 21.91 -11.35
#